data_AF-A0A2D9KQB1-F1
#
_entry.id   AF-A0A2D9KQB1-F1
#
_cell.length_a   1.000
_cell.length_b   1.000
_cell.length_c   1.000
_cell.angle_alpha   90.00
_cell.angle_beta   90.00
_cell.angle_gamma   90.00
#
_symmetry.space_group_name_H-M   'P 1'
#
loop_
_entity.id
_entity.type
_entity.pdbx_description
1 polymer ?
#
loop_
_entity_poly.entity_id
_entity_poly.type
_entity_poly.pdbx_seq_one_letter_code
_entity_poly.pdbx_strand_id
1 'polypeptide(L)' 'MTKVSDLPDYDVLDIVLLCHAALAQDSPKPPTDYLNQILNIAFGYITTAQRAEVEKYLADKKYLPPVDLIL' A
#
# COMPACT_ATOMS: atom_id res chain seq x y z
N MET A 1 -10.69 -12.10 17.27
CA MET A 1 -10.27 -10.98 16.42
C MET A 1 -9.10 -10.30 17.09
N THR A 2 -7.88 -10.56 16.62
CA THR A 2 -6.68 -9.84 17.08
C THR A 2 -6.79 -8.40 16.59
N LYS A 3 -6.83 -7.46 17.53
CA LYS A 3 -6.99 -6.02 17.28
C LYS A 3 -5.90 -5.57 16.31
N VAL A 4 -6.25 -4.88 15.23
CA VAL A 4 -5.29 -4.08 14.45
C VAL A 4 -4.67 -3.13 15.47
N SER A 5 -3.35 -3.19 15.65
CA SER A 5 -2.64 -2.27 16.53
C SER A 5 -2.96 -0.83 16.10
N ASP A 6 -3.29 0.03 17.06
CA ASP A 6 -3.48 1.46 16.78
C ASP A 6 -2.22 1.95 16.04
N LEU A 7 -2.39 2.50 14.84
CA LEU A 7 -1.29 3.03 14.04
C LEU A 7 -0.65 4.18 14.82
N PRO A 8 0.67 4.15 15.10
CA PRO A 8 1.34 5.28 15.72
C PRO A 8 1.19 6.54 14.87
N ASP A 9 0.92 7.67 15.50
CA ASP A 9 0.67 8.95 14.81
C ASP A 9 1.78 9.32 13.82
N TYR A 10 3.04 9.00 14.16
CA TYR A 10 4.19 9.26 13.30
C TYR A 10 4.22 8.41 12.04
N ASP A 11 3.80 7.14 12.09
CA ASP A 11 3.76 6.30 10.89
C ASP A 11 2.64 6.73 9.93
N VAL A 12 1.51 7.20 10.48
CA VAL A 12 0.44 7.80 9.67
C VAL A 12 0.94 9.07 8.99
N LEU A 13 1.64 9.93 9.73
CA LEU A 13 2.23 11.15 9.19
C LEU A 13 3.27 10.83 8.10
N ASP A 14 4.16 9.87 8.35
CA ASP A 14 5.20 9.46 7.39
C ASP A 14 4.58 8.91 6.10
N ILE A 15 3.54 8.09 6.18
CA ILE A 15 2.80 7.61 5.00
C ILE A 15 2.27 8.80 4.19
N VAL A 16 1.65 9.80 4.83
CA VAL A 16 1.11 10.99 4.15
C VAL A 16 2.23 11.79 3.48
N LEU A 17 3.34 12.02 4.18
CA LEU A 17 4.49 12.75 3.65
C LEU A 17 5.12 12.03 2.46
N LEU A 18 5.28 10.71 2.54
CA LEU A 18 5.81 9.90 1.44
C LEU A 18 4.88 9.90 0.23
N CYS A 19 3.55 9.91 0.43
CA CYS A 19 2.58 10.07 -0.65
C CYS A 19 2.78 11.41 -1.38
N HIS A 20 2.93 12.51 -0.65
CA HIS A 20 3.18 13.81 -1.24
C HIS A 20 4.55 13.89 -1.93
N ALA A 21 5.59 13.28 -1.36
CA ALA A 21 6.90 13.19 -1.99
C ALA A 21 6.87 12.38 -3.29
N ALA A 22 6.06 11.31 -3.36
CA ALA A 22 5.88 10.52 -4.58
C ALA A 22 5.18 11.30 -5.71
N LEU A 23 4.31 12.25 -5.35
CA LEU A 23 3.55 13.07 -6.29
C LEU A 23 4.26 14.38 -6.69
N ALA A 24 5.30 14.77 -5.95
CA ALA A 24 6.04 16.00 -6.20
C ALA A 24 6.79 15.94 -7.54
N GLN A 25 6.73 17.03 -8.32
CA GLN A 25 7.39 17.13 -9.63
C GLN A 25 8.92 17.17 -9.53
N ASP A 26 9.42 17.74 -8.44
CA ASP A 26 10.83 17.94 -8.12
C ASP A 26 11.39 16.84 -7.19
N SER A 27 10.65 15.72 -7.08
CA SER A 27 11.06 14.62 -6.21
C SER A 27 12.39 14.01 -6.69
N PRO A 28 13.38 13.82 -5.80
CA PRO A 28 14.70 13.32 -6.18
C PRO A 28 14.72 11.82 -6.51
N LYS A 29 13.62 11.12 -6.28
CA LYS A 29 13.46 9.67 -6.45
C LYS A 29 12.19 9.38 -7.26
N PRO A 30 12.13 8.28 -8.01
CA PRO A 30 10.90 7.88 -8.70
C PRO A 30 9.78 7.55 -7.68
N PRO A 31 8.49 7.67 -8.08
CA PRO A 31 7.36 7.36 -7.21
C PRO A 31 7.41 5.95 -6.57
N THR A 32 7.99 4.97 -7.29
CA THR A 32 8.16 3.59 -6.81
C THR A 32 8.99 3.49 -5.53
N ASP A 33 9.99 4.36 -5.34
CA ASP A 33 10.85 4.33 -4.16
C ASP A 33 10.09 4.74 -2.89
N TYR A 34 9.18 5.71 -3.02
CA TYR A 34 8.31 6.13 -1.92
C TYR A 34 7.19 5.11 -1.69
N LEU A 35 6.61 4.55 -2.75
CA LEU A 35 5.61 3.47 -2.63
C LEU A 35 6.18 2.27 -1.85
N ASN A 36 7.42 1.88 -2.11
CA ASN A 36 8.07 0.81 -1.35
C ASN A 36 8.22 1.16 0.15
N GLN A 37 8.55 2.42 0.48
CA GLN A 37 8.63 2.88 1.87
C GLN A 37 7.25 2.89 2.55
N ILE A 38 6.23 3.41 1.87
CA ILE A 38 4.83 3.41 2.34
C ILE A 38 4.38 1.98 2.62
N LEU A 39 4.63 1.06 1.69
CA LEU A 39 4.27 -0.34 1.84
C LEU A 39 5.02 -0.96 3.03
N ASN A 40 6.32 -0.72 3.18
CA ASN A 40 7.08 -1.24 4.33
C ASN A 40 6.49 -0.80 5.68
N ILE A 41 6.11 0.47 5.82
CA ILE A 41 5.45 0.99 7.02
C ILE A 41 4.09 0.30 7.21
N ALA A 42 3.21 0.37 6.21
CA ALA A 42 1.84 -0.16 6.30
C ALA A 42 1.80 -1.67 6.56
N PHE A 43 2.71 -2.43 5.96
CA PHE A 43 2.83 -3.88 6.14
C PHE A 43 3.30 -4.29 7.55
N GLY A 44 3.89 -3.37 8.31
CA GLY A 44 4.22 -3.57 9.73
C GLY A 44 2.97 -3.63 10.63
N TYR A 45 1.84 -3.08 10.17
CA TYR A 45 0.61 -2.92 10.95
C TYR A 45 -0.50 -3.93 10.63
N ILE A 46 -0.30 -4.76 9.60
CA ILE A 46 -1.28 -5.77 9.22
C ILE A 46 -0.92 -7.16 9.73
N THR A 47 -1.93 -7.93 10.10
CA THR A 47 -1.78 -9.32 10.57
C THR A 47 -1.35 -10.26 9.44
N THR A 48 -0.87 -11.46 9.80
CA THR A 48 -0.58 -12.53 8.83
C THR A 48 -1.81 -12.89 7.98
N ALA A 49 -3.01 -12.89 8.57
CA ALA A 49 -4.25 -13.14 7.84
C ALA A 49 -4.51 -12.06 6.79
N GLN A 50 -4.33 -10.79 7.14
CA GLN A 50 -4.47 -9.67 6.20
C GLN A 50 -3.36 -9.67 5.13
N ARG A 51 -2.13 -10.08 5.45
CA ARG A 51 -1.09 -10.32 4.42
C ARG A 51 -1.53 -11.36 3.40
N ALA A 52 -2.10 -12.48 3.86
CA ALA A 52 -2.63 -13.52 2.97
C ALA A 52 -3.79 -13.00 2.09
N GLU A 53 -4.61 -12.07 2.58
CA GLU A 53 -5.63 -11.40 1.77
C GLU A 53 -5.02 -10.54 0.66
N VAL A 54 -3.92 -9.82 0.92
CA VAL A 54 -3.19 -9.05 -0.09
C VAL A 54 -2.58 -9.97 -1.15
N GLU A 55 -1.93 -11.06 -0.73
CA GLU A 55 -1.37 -12.05 -1.66
C GLU A 55 -2.44 -12.65 -2.56
N LYS A 56 -3.60 -12.99 -1.99
CA LYS A 56 -4.75 -13.49 -2.76
C LYS A 56 -5.28 -12.43 -3.72
N TYR A 57 -5.41 -11.16 -3.30
CA TYR A 57 -5.84 -10.06 -4.15
C TYR A 57 -4.94 -9.91 -5.40
N LEU A 58 -3.62 -10.02 -5.20
CA LEU A 58 -2.63 -9.95 -6.27
C LEU A 58 -2.68 -11.19 -7.18
N ALA A 59 -2.76 -12.39 -6.60
CA ALA A 59 -2.85 -13.65 -7.35
C ALA A 59 -4.11 -13.72 -8.23
N ASP A 60 -5.24 -13.26 -7.68
CA ASP A 60 -6.53 -13.17 -8.37
C ASP A 60 -6.56 -12.02 -9.41
N LYS A 61 -5.50 -11.19 -9.50
CA LYS A 61 -5.39 -10.01 -10.36
C LYS A 61 -6.57 -9.04 -10.22
N LYS A 62 -7.12 -8.90 -9.01
CA LYS A 62 -8.32 -8.07 -8.73
C LYS A 62 -8.10 -6.56 -8.90
N TYR A 63 -6.85 -6.13 -9.10
CA TYR A 63 -6.49 -4.77 -9.45
C TYR A 63 -6.67 -4.44 -10.94
N LEU A 64 -6.87 -5.46 -11.79
CA LEU A 64 -7.19 -5.24 -13.19
C LEU A 64 -8.65 -4.81 -13.34
N PRO A 65 -8.97 -3.92 -14.29
CA PRO A 65 -10.35 -3.61 -14.61
C PRO A 65 -11.09 -4.89 -15.07
N PRO A 66 -12.41 -4.98 -14.85
CA PRO A 66 -13.20 -6.09 -15.35
C PRO A 66 -13.04 -6.19 -16.87
N VAL A 67 -12.85 -7.42 -17.36
CA VAL A 67 -12.72 -7.66 -18.80
C VAL A 67 -14.12 -7.74 -19.40
N ASP A 68 -14.55 -6.66 -20.05
CA ASP A 68 -15.75 -6.69 -20.91
C ASP A 68 -15.40 -7.39 -22.22
N LEU A 69 -15.52 -8.73 -22.24
CA LEU A 69 -15.46 -9.48 -23.50
C LEU A 69 -16.80 -9.33 -24.22
N ILE A 70 -16.86 -8.41 -25.18
CA ILE A 70 -17.92 -8.40 -26.19
C ILE A 70 -17.60 -9.53 -27.17
N LEU A 71 -18.39 -10.60 -27.14
CA LEU A 71 -18.36 -11.70 -28.12
C LEU A 71 -19.39 -11.46 -29.23
#